data_AF-A0A6L9MQC2-F1
#
_entry.id   AF-A0A6L9MQC2-F1
#
_cell.length_a   1.000
_cell.length_b   1.000
_cell.length_c   1.000
_cell.angle_alpha   90.00
_cell.angle_beta   90.00
_cell.angle_gamma   90.00
#
_symmetry.space_group_name_H-M   'P 1'
#
loop_
_entity.id
_entity.type
_entity.pdbx_description
1 polymer ?
#
loop_
_entity_poly.entity_id
_entity_poly.type
_entity_poly.pdbx_seq_one_letter_code
_entity_poly.pdbx_strand_id
1 'polypeptide(L)' 'MARVSRVPLSFILSSKNPRPEDKARLDKFMSTFRERSKEKIAREFPHLPEAKID' A
#
# COMPACT_ATOMS: atom_id res chain seq x y z
N MET A 1 -17.88 -21.85 2.20
CA MET A 1 -17.12 -20.60 1.96
C MET A 1 -15.98 -20.91 1.02
N ALA A 2 -15.99 -20.41 -0.22
CA ALA A 2 -14.86 -20.57 -1.12
C ALA A 2 -13.62 -19.98 -0.43
N ARG A 3 -12.56 -20.78 -0.25
CA ARG A 3 -11.26 -20.29 0.18
C ARG A 3 -10.80 -19.34 -0.91
N VAL A 4 -11.05 -18.04 -0.73
CA VAL A 4 -10.51 -17.00 -1.61
C VAL A 4 -9.01 -17.16 -1.51
N SER A 5 -8.41 -17.84 -2.49
CA SER A 5 -6.97 -17.99 -2.62
C SER A 5 -6.42 -16.60 -2.83
N ARG A 6 -6.15 -15.90 -1.74
CA ARG A 6 -5.64 -14.54 -1.77
C ARG A 6 -4.19 -14.64 -2.18
N VAL A 7 -3.96 -14.46 -3.47
CA VAL A 7 -2.63 -14.34 -4.06
C VAL A 7 -1.83 -13.31 -3.26
N PRO A 8 -0.58 -13.57 -2.84
CA PRO A 8 0.21 -12.62 -2.05
C PRO A 8 0.33 -11.26 -2.75
N LEU A 9 0.35 -10.16 -1.98
CA LEU A 9 0.51 -8.80 -2.55
C LEU A 9 1.83 -8.66 -3.34
N SER A 10 2.89 -9.35 -2.93
CA SER A 10 4.16 -9.41 -3.67
C SER A 10 4.01 -9.98 -5.08
N PHE A 11 3.12 -10.95 -5.26
CA PHE A 11 2.83 -11.54 -6.56
C PHE A 11 1.97 -10.60 -7.42
N ILE A 12 1.02 -9.87 -6.83
CA ILE A 12 0.25 -8.83 -7.53
C ILE A 12 1.17 -7.72 -8.03
N LEU A 13 2.10 -7.25 -7.18
CA LEU A 13 3.11 -6.24 -7.52
C LEU A 13 4.05 -6.68 -8.65
N SER A 14 4.34 -7.99 -8.72
CA SER A 14 5.20 -8.57 -9.75
C SER A 14 4.45 -8.89 -11.05
N SER A 15 3.11 -8.80 -11.04
CA SER A 15 2.29 -9.11 -12.20
C SER A 15 2.29 -7.96 -13.20
N LYS A 16 2.57 -8.28 -14.47
CA LYS A 16 2.47 -7.31 -15.57
C LYS A 16 1.01 -6.91 -15.88
N ASN A 17 0.04 -7.76 -15.54
CA ASN A 17 -1.39 -7.53 -15.72
C ASN A 17 -2.15 -8.06 -14.49
N PRO A 18 -2.20 -7.30 -13.39
CA PRO A 18 -3.00 -7.69 -12.23
C PRO A 18 -4.49 -7.65 -12.56
N ARG A 19 -5.27 -8.56 -11.97
CA ARG A 19 -6.73 -8.53 -12.10
C ARG A 19 -7.27 -7.24 -11.45
N PRO A 20 -8.39 -6.67 -11.94
CA PRO A 20 -8.95 -5.44 -11.36
C PRO A 20 -9.19 -5.52 -9.85
N GLU A 21 -9.63 -6.68 -9.35
CA GLU A 21 -9.85 -6.94 -7.92
C GLU A 21 -8.55 -6.88 -7.10
N ASP A 22 -7.47 -7.44 -7.65
CA ASP A 22 -6.15 -7.45 -7.03
C ASP A 22 -5.52 -6.05 -7.01
N LYS A 23 -5.75 -5.27 -8.08
CA LYS A 23 -5.33 -3.86 -8.16
C LYS A 23 -6.05 -3.01 -7.10
N ALA A 24 -7.38 -3.11 -7.00
CA ALA A 24 -8.14 -2.39 -5.99
C ALA A 24 -7.70 -2.73 -4.56
N ARG A 25 -7.34 -4.01 -4.32
CA ARG A 25 -6.80 -4.46 -3.04
C ARG A 25 -5.41 -3.91 -2.77
N LEU A 26 -4.55 -3.85 -3.79
CA LEU A 26 -3.22 -3.25 -3.68
C LEU A 26 -3.32 -1.75 -3.38
N ASP A 27 -4.18 -1.03 -4.09
CA ASP A 27 -4.38 0.41 -3.89
C ASP A 27 -4.86 0.72 -2.46
N LYS A 28 -5.82 -0.07 -1.95
CA LYS A 28 -6.27 0.04 -0.55
C LYS A 28 -5.17 -0.27 0.47
N PHE A 29 -4.32 -1.25 0.18
CA PHE A 29 -3.18 -1.55 1.04
C PHE A 29 -2.15 -0.41 1.03
N MET A 30 -1.83 0.14 -0.15
CA MET A 30 -0.86 1.22 -0.29
C MET A 30 -1.36 2.53 0.32
N SER A 31 -2.66 2.83 0.25
CA SER A 31 -3.23 4.02 0.91
C SER A 31 -3.09 3.94 2.43
N THR A 32 -3.52 2.83 3.03
CA THR A 32 -3.43 2.61 4.49
C THR A 32 -1.98 2.52 4.97
N PHE A 33 -1.09 1.92 4.18
CA PHE A 33 0.34 1.90 4.49
C PHE A 33 0.92 3.32 4.48
N ARG A 34 0.64 4.13 3.45
CA ARG A 34 1.12 5.52 3.35
C ARG A 34 0.66 6.38 4.53
N GLU A 35 -0.61 6.29 4.92
CA GLU A 35 -1.14 7.03 6.07
C GLU A 35 -0.41 6.65 7.36
N ARG A 36 -0.31 5.35 7.66
CA ARG A 36 0.41 4.86 8.85
C ARG A 36 1.89 5.19 8.83
N SER A 37 2.52 5.15 7.65
CA SER A 37 3.92 5.53 7.49
C SER A 37 4.12 7.02 7.72
N LYS A 38 3.24 7.89 7.21
CA LYS A 38 3.30 9.34 7.46
C LYS A 38 3.19 9.64 8.95
N GLU A 39 2.24 9.03 9.64
CA GLU A 39 2.09 9.19 11.10
C GLU A 39 3.34 8.72 11.86
N LYS A 40 3.89 7.57 11.48
CA LYS A 40 5.10 7.03 12.11
C LYS A 40 6.32 7.92 11.83
N ILE A 41 6.50 8.38 10.60
CA ILE A 41 7.60 9.26 10.19
C ILE A 41 7.49 10.61 10.90
N ALA A 42 6.29 11.20 10.99
CA ALA A 42 6.08 12.45 11.72
C ALA A 42 6.42 12.32 13.21
N ARG A 43 6.14 11.15 13.81
CA ARG A 43 6.47 10.87 15.21
C ARG A 43 7.96 10.64 15.44
N GLU A 44 8.63 9.87 14.59
CA GLU A 44 10.05 9.52 14.77
C GLU A 44 11.00 10.60 14.25
N PHE A 45 10.55 11.42 13.29
CA PHE A 45 11.36 12.43 12.62
C PHE A 45 10.61 13.77 12.51
N PRO A 46 10.38 14.46 13.64
CA PRO A 46 9.62 15.71 13.68
C PRO A 46 10.31 16.89 12.96
N HIS A 47 11.58 16.73 12.58
CA HIS A 47 12.38 17.76 11.89
C HIS A 47 12.41 17.58 10.37
N LEU A 48 11.87 16.47 9.85
CA LEU A 48 11.79 16.29 8.40
C LEU A 48 10.71 17.25 7.87
N PRO A 49 11.05 18.18 6.95
CA PRO A 49 10.03 18.97 6.29
C PRO A 49 9.10 18.00 5.56
N GLU A 50 7.79 18.19 5.70
CA GLU A 50 6.80 17.40 4.97
C GLU A 50 7.20 17.40 3.49
N ALA A 51 7.49 16.22 2.94
CA ALA A 51 7.81 16.08 1.54
C ALA A 51 6.59 16.57 0.75
N LYS A 52 6.70 17.75 0.12
CA LYS A 52 5.74 18.23 -0.86
C LYS A 52 5.78 17.26 -2.03
N ILE A 53 4.85 16.32 -2.04
CA ILE A 53 4.59 15.48 -3.21
C ILE A 53 3.62 16.33 -4.05
N ASP A 54 4.18 16.99 -5.08
CA ASP A 54 3.44 17.68 -6.15
C ASP A 54 2.61 16.68 -6.97
#